data_AF-A0A522B2Y9-F1
#
_entry.id   AF-A0A522B2Y9-F1
#
_cell.length_a   1.000
_cell.length_b   1.000
_cell.length_c   1.000
_cell.angle_alpha   90.00
_cell.angle_beta   90.00
_cell.angle_gamma   90.00
#
_symmetry.space_group_name_H-M   'P 1'
#
loop_
_entity.id
_entity.type
_entity.pdbx_description
1 polymer ?
#
loop_
_entity_poly.entity_id
_entity_poly.type
_entity_poly.pdbx_seq_one_letter_code
_entity_poly.pdbx_strand_id
1 'polypeptide(L)'
;MAQSAEEKRKVPRHPYACPVTYMGKVGTPGLPPQEVAFGGQIVDLSNGGVGIETKGQAFVEIGTLVKTWIPMSSVAVEVPVLTRVQWIRDKTPGISQLVGLMFVL
;
A
#
# COMPACT_ATOMS: atom_id res chain seq x y z
N MET A 1 9.72 -29.31 -14.23
CA MET A 1 10.11 -27.88 -14.37
C MET A 1 8.82 -27.08 -14.23
N ALA A 2 8.65 -26.37 -13.11
CA ALA A 2 7.42 -25.64 -12.85
C ALA A 2 7.31 -24.47 -13.83
N GLN A 3 6.22 -24.40 -14.59
CA GLN A 3 5.89 -23.26 -15.44
C GLN A 3 5.91 -22.01 -14.57
N SER A 4 6.84 -21.10 -14.85
CA SER A 4 6.82 -19.76 -14.27
C SER A 4 5.49 -19.14 -14.70
N ALA A 5 4.62 -18.84 -13.74
CA ALA A 5 3.37 -18.16 -13.99
C ALA A 5 3.70 -16.89 -14.77
N GLU A 6 3.26 -16.85 -16.02
CA GLU A 6 3.51 -15.78 -16.98
C GLU A 6 3.44 -14.42 -16.27
N GLU A 7 4.56 -13.71 -16.21
CA GLU A 7 4.68 -12.50 -15.40
C GLU A 7 3.76 -11.42 -15.98
N LYS A 8 2.53 -11.32 -15.44
CA LYS A 8 1.50 -10.37 -15.89
C LYS A 8 1.84 -8.89 -15.60
N ARG A 9 3.00 -8.62 -15.02
CA ARG A 9 3.39 -7.28 -14.55
C ARG A 9 4.05 -6.51 -15.68
N LYS A 10 3.55 -5.31 -15.94
CA LYS A 10 4.12 -4.40 -16.95
C LYS A 10 5.41 -3.71 -16.51
N VAL A 11 5.70 -3.67 -15.21
CA VAL A 11 6.84 -2.94 -14.63
C VAL A 11 7.51 -3.82 -13.57
N PRO A 12 8.84 -4.00 -13.60
CA PRO A 12 9.59 -4.68 -12.55
C PRO A 12 9.37 -4.03 -11.18
N ARG A 13 9.33 -4.83 -10.11
CA ARG A 13 9.31 -4.31 -8.73
C ARG A 13 10.65 -4.58 -8.05
N HIS A 14 11.09 -3.62 -7.26
CA HIS A 14 12.34 -3.67 -6.52
C HIS A 14 12.05 -3.74 -5.01
N PRO A 15 12.74 -4.60 -4.24
CA PRO A 15 12.63 -4.60 -2.79
C PRO A 15 12.98 -3.22 -2.21
N TYR A 16 12.15 -2.71 -1.29
CA TYR A 16 12.36 -1.40 -0.68
C TYR A 16 11.80 -1.37 0.74
N ALA A 17 12.60 -1.81 1.72
CA ALA A 17 12.14 -1.93 3.11
C ALA A 17 12.26 -0.59 3.86
N CYS A 18 11.19 0.22 3.83
CA CYS A 18 11.11 1.49 4.56
C CYS A 18 9.74 1.65 5.25
N PRO A 19 9.66 2.29 6.43
CA PRO A 19 8.37 2.58 7.06
C PRO A 19 7.55 3.49 6.15
N VAL A 20 6.23 3.41 6.18
CA VAL A 20 5.38 4.25 5.33
C VAL A 20 4.15 4.68 6.10
N THR A 21 3.74 5.92 5.90
CA THR A 21 2.48 6.44 6.39
C THR A 21 1.53 6.62 5.22
N TYR A 22 0.27 6.25 5.42
CA TYR A 22 -0.79 6.49 4.43
C TYR A 22 -2.09 6.88 5.12
N MET A 23 -2.88 7.72 4.47
CA MET A 23 -4.18 8.18 4.94
C MET A 23 -5.28 7.52 4.15
N GLY A 24 -6.12 6.75 4.85
CA GLY A 24 -7.33 6.14 4.32
C GLY A 24 -8.57 6.77 4.96
N LYS A 25 -9.70 6.68 4.27
CA LYS A 25 -11.00 7.05 4.84
C LYS A 25 -11.60 5.83 5.54
N VAL A 26 -11.95 6.00 6.81
CA VAL A 26 -12.68 4.98 7.58
C VAL A 26 -14.10 5.49 7.79
N GLY A 27 -15.07 4.69 7.39
CA GLY A 27 -16.48 4.94 7.65
C GLY A 27 -16.96 4.15 8.87
N THR A 28 -17.65 4.82 9.78
CA THR A 28 -18.55 4.14 10.73
C THR A 28 -19.98 4.37 10.24
N PRO A 29 -20.84 3.34 10.16
CA PRO A 29 -22.23 3.53 9.75
C PRO A 29 -22.91 4.62 10.59
N GLY A 30 -23.52 5.61 9.92
CA GLY A 30 -24.19 6.74 10.56
C GLY A 30 -23.28 7.93 10.93
N LEU A 31 -21.98 7.87 10.66
CA LEU A 31 -21.04 8.99 10.85
C LEU A 31 -20.36 9.38 9.53
N PRO A 32 -19.97 10.67 9.35
CA PRO A 32 -19.13 11.08 8.25
C PRO A 32 -17.81 10.30 8.21
N PRO A 33 -17.29 9.92 7.03
CA PRO A 33 -15.99 9.27 6.92
C PRO A 33 -14.88 10.11 7.52
N GLN A 34 -14.05 9.51 8.36
CA GLN A 34 -12.88 10.17 8.94
C GLN A 34 -11.62 9.78 8.20
N GLU A 35 -10.74 10.75 7.95
CA GLU A 35 -9.39 10.45 7.47
C GLU A 35 -8.53 10.00 8.64
N VAL A 36 -7.99 8.79 8.54
CA VAL A 36 -7.16 8.17 9.56
C VAL A 36 -5.78 7.88 8.97
N ALA A 37 -4.75 8.23 9.73
CA ALA A 37 -3.37 7.89 9.37
C ALA A 37 -3.06 6.45 9.81
N PHE A 38 -2.51 5.67 8.90
CA PHE A 38 -2.05 4.31 9.10
C PHE A 38 -0.55 4.23 8.89
N GLY A 39 0.10 3.34 9.66
CA GLY A 39 1.50 3.01 9.51
C GLY A 39 1.68 1.61 8.94
N GLY A 40 2.67 1.46 8.06
CA GLY A 40 3.06 0.19 7.50
C GLY A 40 4.54 0.13 7.14
N GLN A 41 4.92 -0.91 6.42
CA GLN A 41 6.26 -1.14 5.89
C GLN A 41 6.15 -1.33 4.37
N ILE A 42 6.90 -0.59 3.58
CA ILE A 42 7.05 -0.88 2.16
C ILE A 42 7.79 -2.21 2.02
N VAL A 43 7.27 -3.09 1.17
CA VAL A 43 7.92 -4.37 0.84
C VAL A 43 8.56 -4.33 -0.54
N ASP A 44 7.93 -3.63 -1.48
CA ASP A 44 8.42 -3.44 -2.84
C ASP A 44 7.92 -2.13 -3.46
N LEU A 45 8.63 -1.65 -4.47
CA LEU A 45 8.29 -0.44 -5.21
C LEU A 45 8.56 -0.63 -6.71
N SER A 46 7.74 -0.02 -7.55
CA SER A 46 7.97 0.11 -8.98
C SER A 46 7.51 1.49 -9.47
N ASN A 47 7.79 1.81 -10.73
CA ASN A 47 7.28 3.05 -11.34
C ASN A 47 5.74 3.11 -11.41
N GLY A 48 5.06 1.97 -11.25
CA GLY A 48 3.60 1.89 -11.29
C GLY A 48 2.92 1.88 -9.92
N GLY A 49 3.65 1.65 -8.84
CA GLY A 49 3.04 1.57 -7.51
C GLY A 49 3.93 0.96 -6.44
N VAL A 50 3.36 0.82 -5.25
CA VAL A 50 4.05 0.37 -4.04
C VAL A 50 3.31 -0.81 -3.41
N GLY A 51 4.05 -1.82 -2.94
CA GLY A 51 3.52 -2.87 -2.08
C GLY A 51 3.82 -2.52 -0.63
N ILE A 52 2.82 -2.60 0.24
CA ILE A 52 2.98 -2.33 1.68
C ILE A 52 2.47 -3.49 2.51
N GLU A 53 3.09 -3.70 3.67
CA GLU A 53 2.59 -4.52 4.77
C GLU A 53 2.07 -3.61 5.87
N THR A 54 0.84 -3.83 6.32
CA THR A 54 0.25 -3.12 7.45
C THR A 54 -0.08 -4.10 8.59
N LYS A 55 -0.02 -3.60 9.83
CA LYS A 55 -0.48 -4.33 11.01
C LYS A 55 -2.01 -4.23 11.14
N GLY A 56 -2.63 -5.32 11.57
CA GLY A 56 -4.08 -5.42 11.68
C GLY A 56 -4.79 -5.48 10.33
N GLN A 57 -6.10 -5.22 10.33
CA GLN A 57 -6.88 -5.09 9.10
C GLN A 57 -6.70 -3.69 8.52
N ALA A 58 -6.30 -3.63 7.26
CA ALA A 58 -6.31 -2.42 6.47
C ALA A 58 -7.77 -1.99 6.30
N PHE A 59 -8.16 -0.87 6.90
CA PHE A 59 -9.51 -0.29 6.78
C PHE A 59 -9.74 0.39 5.42
N VAL A 60 -9.06 -0.09 4.38
CA VAL A 60 -9.11 0.47 3.03
C VAL A 60 -9.74 -0.57 2.11
N GLU A 61 -10.63 -0.12 1.23
CA GLU A 61 -11.29 -1.00 0.28
C GLU A 61 -10.57 -0.96 -1.07
N ILE A 62 -10.65 -2.05 -1.85
CA ILE A 62 -10.14 -2.08 -3.22
C ILE A 62 -10.82 -0.96 -4.03
N GLY A 63 -10.01 -0.20 -4.78
CA GLY A 63 -10.46 0.96 -5.55
C GLY A 63 -10.37 2.29 -4.80
N THR A 64 -10.21 2.27 -3.47
CA THR A 64 -10.09 3.48 -2.65
C THR A 64 -8.83 4.27 -3.00
N LEU A 65 -8.95 5.59 -3.06
CA LEU A 65 -7.81 6.50 -3.15
C LEU A 65 -7.26 6.78 -1.74
N VAL A 66 -5.96 6.61 -1.58
CA VAL A 66 -5.24 6.86 -0.34
C VAL A 66 -4.04 7.76 -0.62
N LYS A 67 -3.83 8.74 0.26
CA LYS A 67 -2.62 9.58 0.20
C LYS A 67 -1.50 8.83 0.91
N THR A 68 -0.35 8.67 0.28
CA THR A 68 0.76 7.87 0.80
C THR A 68 2.03 8.71 0.82
N TRP A 69 2.80 8.63 1.89
CA TRP A 69 4.07 9.35 2.05
C TRP A 69 5.20 8.33 1.96
N ILE A 70 5.87 8.30 0.80
CA ILE A 70 6.97 7.36 0.56
C ILE A 70 8.26 8.02 1.04
N PRO A 71 8.93 7.50 2.08
CA PRO A 71 10.21 8.06 2.49
C PRO A 71 11.30 7.72 1.48
N MET A 72 12.24 8.64 1.32
CA MET A 72 13.46 8.42 0.56
C MET A 72 14.53 7.84 1.50
N SER A 73 15.07 6.66 1.19
CA SER A 73 15.94 5.93 2.12
C SER A 73 17.25 6.64 2.45
N SER A 74 17.71 7.55 1.60
CA SER A 74 18.99 8.26 1.74
C SER A 74 18.86 9.65 2.38
N VAL A 75 17.66 10.20 2.54
CA VAL A 75 17.44 11.57 3.04
C VAL A 75 16.16 11.65 3.88
N ALA A 76 16.11 12.55 4.86
CA ALA A 76 14.93 12.76 5.71
C ALA A 76 13.81 13.53 4.98
N VAL A 77 13.34 12.98 3.86
CA VAL A 77 12.28 13.54 3.01
C VAL A 77 11.27 12.45 2.71
N GLU A 78 9.99 12.83 2.73
CA GLU A 78 8.88 12.00 2.29
C GLU A 78 8.23 12.59 1.04
N VAL A 79 7.94 11.74 0.06
CA VAL A 79 7.27 12.13 -1.17
C VAL A 79 5.78 11.78 -1.05
N PRO A 80 4.88 12.78 -0.97
CA PRO A 80 3.45 12.52 -0.96
C PRO A 80 2.98 12.13 -2.35
N VAL A 81 2.33 10.97 -2.46
CA VAL A 81 1.74 10.45 -3.70
C VAL A 81 0.29 10.06 -3.48
N LEU A 82 -0.54 10.28 -4.49
CA LEU A 82 -1.89 9.73 -4.51
C LEU A 82 -1.83 8.30 -5.06
N THR A 83 -2.38 7.34 -4.32
CA THR A 83 -2.41 5.95 -4.76
C THR A 83 -3.81 5.37 -4.70
N ARG A 84 -4.05 4.31 -5.46
CA ARG A 84 -5.28 3.53 -5.45
C ARG A 84 -5.02 2.12 -4.96
N VAL A 85 -5.84 1.62 -4.04
CA VAL A 85 -5.80 0.22 -3.59
C VAL A 85 -6.21 -0.70 -4.75
N GLN A 86 -5.35 -1.65 -5.10
CA GLN A 86 -5.59 -2.62 -6.17
C GLN A 86 -5.95 -4.01 -5.65
N TRP A 87 -5.31 -4.43 -4.55
CA TRP A 87 -5.56 -5.73 -3.94
C TRP A 87 -5.15 -5.70 -2.47
N ILE A 88 -5.77 -6.57 -1.69
CA ILE A 88 -5.48 -6.80 -0.27
C ILE A 88 -5.38 -8.31 -0.07
N ARG A 89 -4.36 -8.76 0.66
CA ARG A 89 -4.15 -10.17 0.99
C ARG A 89 -3.73 -10.29 2.44
N ASP A 90 -4.33 -11.21 3.17
CA ASP A 90 -3.84 -11.57 4.50
C ASP A 90 -2.48 -12.25 4.36
N LYS A 91 -1.48 -11.73 5.07
CA LYS A 91 -0.17 -12.39 5.20
C LYS A 91 -0.17 -13.27 6.44
N THR A 92 -0.70 -12.74 7.54
CA THR A 92 -0.96 -13.49 8.77
C THR A 92 -2.37 -13.14 9.24
N PRO A 93 -3.31 -14.10 9.27
CA PRO A 93 -4.71 -13.82 9.59
C PRO A 93 -4.85 -13.04 10.89
N GLY A 94 -5.54 -11.89 10.83
CA GLY A 94 -5.79 -11.01 11.98
C GLY A 94 -4.57 -10.22 12.49
N ILE A 95 -3.37 -10.45 11.93
CA ILE A 95 -2.12 -9.84 12.41
C ILE A 95 -1.55 -8.87 11.37
N SER A 96 -1.45 -9.27 10.10
CA SER A 96 -0.92 -8.40 9.04
C SER A 96 -1.51 -8.69 7.67
N GLN A 97 -1.58 -7.62 6.87
CA GLN A 97 -2.05 -7.63 5.51
C GLN A 97 -1.03 -7.04 4.56
N LEU A 98 -0.92 -7.63 3.37
CA LEU A 98 -0.24 -7.04 2.23
C LEU A 98 -1.26 -6.29 1.38
N VAL A 99 -0.92 -5.05 1.06
CA VAL A 99 -1.76 -4.16 0.25
C VAL A 99 -0.96 -3.70 -0.96
N GLY A 100 -1.54 -3.89 -2.14
CA GLY A 100 -0.99 -3.35 -3.39
C GLY A 100 -1.59 -1.99 -3.70
N LEU A 101 -0.75 -0.98 -3.79
CA LEU A 101 -1.13 0.38 -4.16
C LEU A 101 -0.58 0.71 -5.55
N MET A 102 -1.40 1.33 -6.40
CA MET A 102 -1.00 1.83 -7.71
C MET A 102 -0.94 3.35 -7.68
N PHE A 103 0.10 3.95 -8.27
CA PHE A 103 0.18 5.40 -8.38
C PHE A 103 -0.91 5.93 -9.31
N VAL A 104 -1.57 7.01 -8.88
CA VAL A 104 -2.53 7.76 -9.69
C VAL A 104 -1.78 8.97 -10.22
N LEU A 105 -1.42 8.91 -11.51
CA LEU A 105 -0.79 9.99 -12.26
C LEU A 105 -1.86 10.83 -12.97
#